data_AF-T0ZY30-F1
#
_entry.id   AF-T0ZY30-F1
#
_cell.length_a   1.000
_cell.length_b   1.000
_cell.length_c   1.000
_cell.angle_alpha   90.00
_cell.angle_beta   90.00
_cell.angle_gamma   90.00
#
_symmetry.space_group_name_H-M   'P 1'
#
loop_
_entity.id
_entity.type
_entity.pdbx_description
1 polymer ?
#
loop_
_entity_poly.entity_id
_entity_poly.type
_entity_poly.pdbx_seq_one_letter_code
_entity_poly.pdbx_strand_id
1 'polypeptide(L)' 'METLLRYRGRSVTRDDVHQIRALVAAHPEQSRRALSETLCSAWNWRQANGAPRAMVCRGLM' A
#
# COMPACT_ATOMS: atom_id res chain seq x y z
N MET A 1 -15.47 -5.41 9.56
CA MET A 1 -14.65 -4.76 8.52
C MET A 1 -14.96 -5.39 7.18
N GLU A 2 -15.65 -4.66 6.31
CA GLU A 2 -15.96 -5.12 4.95
C GLU A 2 -14.68 -5.18 4.12
N THR A 3 -14.36 -6.36 3.58
CA THR A 3 -13.24 -6.51 2.63
C THR A 3 -13.74 -6.09 1.25
N LEU A 4 -13.13 -5.05 0.69
CA LEU A 4 -13.48 -4.53 -0.64
C LEU A 4 -12.76 -5.28 -1.75
N LEU A 5 -11.53 -5.75 -1.48
CA LEU A 5 -10.69 -6.40 -2.49
C LEU A 5 -9.75 -7.41 -1.83
N ARG A 6 -9.54 -8.56 -2.48
CA ARG A 6 -8.44 -9.48 -2.14
C ARG A 6 -7.28 -9.24 -3.11
N TYR A 7 -6.23 -8.57 -2.67
CA TYR A 7 -5.08 -8.20 -3.50
C TYR A 7 -3.84 -9.00 -3.10
N ARG A 8 -3.37 -9.89 -4.00
CA ARG A 8 -2.16 -10.72 -3.80
C ARG A 8 -2.12 -11.44 -2.44
N GLY A 9 -3.27 -11.96 -2.01
CA GLY A 9 -3.44 -12.68 -0.75
C GLY A 9 -3.76 -11.82 0.47
N ARG A 10 -3.70 -10.48 0.37
CA ARG A 10 -4.12 -9.55 1.43
C ARG A 10 -5.58 -9.14 1.22
N SER A 11 -6.37 -9.12 2.30
CA SER A 11 -7.68 -8.44 2.29
C SER A 11 -7.46 -6.93 2.45
N VAL A 12 -7.95 -6.16 1.50
CA VAL A 12 -7.98 -4.69 1.52
C VAL A 12 -9.39 -4.29 1.94
N THR A 13 -9.48 -3.61 3.08
CA THR A 13 -10.72 -3.12 3.68
C THR A 13 -11.03 -1.69 3.23
N ARG A 14 -12.21 -1.20 3.59
CA ARG A 14 -12.56 0.21 3.37
C ARG A 14 -11.60 1.16 4.10
N ASP A 15 -11.20 0.84 5.32
CA ASP A 15 -10.21 1.62 6.08
C ASP A 15 -8.84 1.64 5.39
N ASP A 16 -8.38 0.51 4.84
CA ASP A 16 -7.13 0.46 4.06
C ASP A 16 -7.18 1.42 2.85
N VAL A 17 -8.31 1.47 2.14
CA VAL A 17 -8.50 2.38 1.01
C VAL A 17 -8.49 3.84 1.46
N HIS A 18 -9.10 4.17 2.60
CA HIS A 18 -9.05 5.52 3.16
C HIS A 18 -7.62 5.91 3.54
N GLN A 19 -6.85 5.01 4.15
CA GLN A 19 -5.45 5.25 4.48
C GLN A 19 -4.58 5.47 3.23
N ILE A 20 -4.77 4.67 2.17
CA ILE A 20 -4.06 4.85 0.90
C ILE A 20 -4.37 6.22 0.30
N ARG A 21 -5.64 6.61 0.24
CA ARG A 21 -6.05 7.91 -0.28
C ARG A 21 -5.48 9.07 0.54
N ALA A 22 -5.47 8.94 1.86
CA ALA A 22 -4.88 9.93 2.75
C ALA A 22 -3.35 10.05 2.54
N LEU A 23 -2.66 8.92 2.36
CA LEU A 23 -1.22 8.89 2.05
C LEU A 23 -0.90 9.65 0.75
N VAL A 24 -1.68 9.41 -0.31
CA VAL A 24 -1.50 10.11 -1.59
C VAL A 24 -1.81 11.61 -1.45
N ALA A 25 -2.88 11.96 -0.75
CA ALA A 25 -3.29 13.35 -0.55
C ALA A 25 -2.30 14.15 0.33
N ALA A 26 -1.64 13.50 1.28
CA ALA A 26 -0.63 14.13 2.14
C ALA A 26 0.70 14.41 1.42
N HIS A 27 0.95 13.74 0.29
CA HIS A 27 2.22 13.79 -0.43
C HIS A 27 2.02 13.84 -1.97
N PRO A 28 1.30 14.85 -2.49
CA PRO A 28 0.97 14.96 -3.92
C PRO A 28 2.19 15.09 -4.83
N GLU A 29 3.30 15.61 -4.32
CA GLU A 29 4.58 15.75 -5.03
C GLU A 29 5.38 14.46 -5.13
N GLN A 30 5.07 13.46 -4.30
CA GLN A 30 5.80 12.21 -4.29
C GLN A 30 5.44 11.35 -5.49
N SER A 31 6.47 10.78 -6.12
CA SER A 31 6.25 9.80 -7.17
C SER A 31 5.46 8.59 -6.65
N ARG A 32 4.69 7.96 -7.54
CA ARG A 32 4.00 6.70 -7.26
C ARG A 32 4.92 5.61 -6.69
N ARG A 33 6.23 5.62 -7.04
CA ARG A 33 7.23 4.71 -6.47
C ARG A 33 7.43 4.98 -4.97
N ALA A 34 7.72 6.23 -4.60
CA ALA A 34 7.94 6.62 -3.21
C ALA A 34 6.71 6.32 -2.33
N LEU A 35 5.51 6.66 -2.81
CA LEU A 35 4.24 6.35 -2.14
C LEU A 35 4.06 4.83 -1.92
N SER A 36 4.40 4.02 -2.92
CA SER A 36 4.31 2.56 -2.81
C SER A 36 5.30 1.96 -1.80
N GLU A 37 6.50 2.53 -1.67
CA GLU A 37 7.51 2.12 -0.68
C GLU A 37 7.06 2.48 0.74
N THR A 38 6.52 3.68 0.93
CA THR A 38 5.94 4.11 2.20
C THR A 38 4.75 3.23 2.60
N LEU A 39 3.82 2.96 1.68
CA LEU A 39 2.69 2.06 1.94
C LEU A 39 3.16 0.65 2.34
N CYS A 40 4.09 0.07 1.57
CA CYS A 40 4.60 -1.26 1.87
C CYS A 40 5.31 -1.33 3.21
N SER A 41 6.02 -0.28 3.61
CA SER A 41 6.67 -0.19 4.91
C SER A 41 5.64 -0.07 6.04
N ALA A 42 4.63 0.80 5.90
CA ALA A 42 3.56 0.97 6.88
C ALA A 42 2.77 -0.33 7.12
N TRP A 43 2.56 -1.11 6.07
CA TRP A 43 1.88 -2.41 6.15
C TRP A 43 2.80 -3.58 6.53
N ASN A 44 4.09 -3.31 6.74
CA ASN A 44 5.14 -4.32 6.92
C ASN A 44 5.09 -5.42 5.84
N TRP A 45 4.73 -5.06 4.60
CA TRP A 45 4.56 -6.02 3.52
C TRP A 45 5.89 -6.30 2.84
N ARG A 46 6.60 -7.28 3.38
CA ARG A 46 7.98 -7.61 3.00
C ARG A 46 8.07 -8.97 2.32
N GLN A 47 9.12 -9.15 1.52
CA GLN A 47 9.54 -10.44 0.98
C GLN A 47 10.17 -11.30 2.08
N ALA A 48 10.43 -12.58 1.80
CA ALA A 48 11.09 -13.48 2.75
C ALA A 48 12.50 -13.01 3.14
N ASN A 49 13.18 -12.28 2.25
CA ASN A 49 14.49 -11.69 2.49
C ASN A 49 14.44 -10.33 3.23
N GLY A 50 13.25 -9.89 3.67
CA GLY A 50 13.08 -8.61 4.37
C GLY A 50 13.05 -7.37 3.46
N ALA A 51 13.16 -7.49 2.14
CA ALA A 51 12.96 -6.35 1.25
C ALA A 51 11.47 -5.96 1.14
N PRO A 52 11.10 -4.67 1.09
CA PRO A 52 9.71 -4.26 0.86
C PRO A 52 9.17 -4.77 -0.48
N ARG A 53 7.90 -5.18 -0.53
CA ARG A 53 7.23 -5.58 -1.79
C ARG A 53 6.72 -4.37 -2.58
N ALA A 54 7.54 -3.31 -2.73
CA ALA A 54 7.12 -2.03 -3.28
C ALA A 54 6.42 -2.16 -4.65
N MET A 55 6.92 -3.03 -5.54
CA MET A 55 6.27 -3.30 -6.83
C MET A 55 4.84 -3.87 -6.70
N VAL A 56 4.56 -4.63 -5.64
CA VAL A 56 3.20 -5.12 -5.34
C VAL A 56 2.35 -3.98 -4.79
N CYS A 57 2.84 -3.22 -3.80
CA CYS A 57 2.11 -2.07 -3.26
C CYS A 57 1.81 -1.00 -4.31
N ARG A 58 2.64 -0.88 -5.34
CA ARG A 58 2.43 0.05 -6.46
C ARG A 58 1.13 -0.22 -7.22
N GLY A 59 0.61 -1.46 -7.21
CA GLY A 59 -0.68 -1.78 -7.85
C GLY A 59 -1.90 -1.27 -7.08
N LEU A 60 -1.71 -0.75 -5.86
CA LEU A 60 -2.76 -0.13 -5.04
C LEU A 60 -2.77 1.41 -5.12
N MET A 61 -1.77 1.98 -5.80
CA MET A 61 -1.69 3.41 -6.13
C MET A 61 -2.30 3.65 -7.51
#